data_AF-A0ABD2L1B9-F1
#
_entry.id   AF-A0ABD2L1B9-F1
#
_cell.length_a   1.000
_cell.length_b   1.000
_cell.length_c   1.000
_cell.angle_alpha   90.00
_cell.angle_beta   90.00
_cell.angle_gamma   90.00
#
_symmetry.space_group_name_H-M   'P 1'
#
loop_
_entity.id
_entity.type
_entity.pdbx_description
1 polymer ?
#
loop_
_entity_poly.entity_id
_entity_poly.type
_entity_poly.pdbx_seq_one_letter_code
_entity_poly.pdbx_strand_id
1 'polypeptide(L)'
;MLSMYHNLSNACYKLLFYIGITDMLVMLMNGFETGLLSINGAVFCSYPDLIYTSGSVGLSLWYAAELLLAINRCLELLAPKLAHQIYHGNRTWWLCIVPTVYAIILSLYTPPILFSGLYMSWFFNPYVGYVDDFGKIYHSPMHTIHDMFVIFGLSAIYITFSVLLIIQTQSYNAHYQASLAQKLTFLQVVLISFFNGMAAGIYIYMQSVRISDALIIAGTYAWLLAHGIPPLIYLALNKTIRTDFVRYAKIVLYKCTNHCHPQQAQILNIMPMSSMRGVQLRGQNNANFVGTLNANSNTRGNSNRTRPISHAF
;
A
#
# COMPACT_ATOMS: atom_id res chain seq x y z
N MET A 1 10.68 0.26 3.52
CA MET A 1 10.36 1.31 4.51
C MET A 1 11.27 2.53 4.42
N LEU A 2 12.58 2.43 4.63
CA LEU A 2 13.51 3.59 4.61
C LEU A 2 13.49 4.41 3.30
N SER A 3 13.43 3.73 2.16
CA SER A 3 13.31 4.41 0.86
C SER A 3 11.99 5.19 0.70
N MET A 4 10.90 4.69 1.29
CA MET A 4 9.59 5.35 1.25
C MET A 4 9.52 6.50 2.26
N TYR A 5 10.19 6.36 3.40
CA TYR A 5 10.32 7.38 4.43
C TYR A 5 10.95 8.68 3.88
N HIS A 6 11.99 8.57 3.05
CA HIS A 6 12.63 9.72 2.44
C HIS A 6 11.71 10.46 1.43
N ASN A 7 10.71 9.77 0.88
CA ASN A 7 9.76 10.30 -0.11
C ASN A 7 8.39 10.63 0.51
N LEU A 8 8.30 10.77 1.85
CA LEU A 8 7.06 11.14 2.56
C LEU A 8 6.55 12.55 2.22
N SER A 9 7.25 13.33 1.39
CA SER A 9 6.66 14.55 0.81
C SER A 9 5.46 14.22 -0.10
N ASN A 10 5.45 13.04 -0.71
CA ASN A 10 4.37 12.55 -1.55
C ASN A 10 3.36 11.73 -0.74
N ALA A 11 2.09 12.04 -0.88
CA ALA A 11 1.06 11.44 -0.06
C ALA A 11 0.79 9.96 -0.33
N CYS A 12 0.93 9.50 -1.57
CA CYS A 12 0.87 8.07 -1.91
C CYS A 12 1.94 7.29 -1.13
N TYR A 13 3.15 7.85 -0.99
CA TYR A 13 4.20 7.24 -0.16
C TYR A 13 3.86 7.24 1.33
N LYS A 14 3.13 8.23 1.84
CA LYS A 14 2.63 8.21 3.24
C LYS A 14 1.65 7.07 3.47
N LEU A 15 0.72 6.85 2.54
CA LEU A 15 -0.25 5.76 2.62
C LEU A 15 0.41 4.39 2.48
N LEU A 16 1.30 4.22 1.50
CA LEU A 16 2.08 2.98 1.34
C LEU A 16 2.95 2.69 2.56
N PHE A 17 3.51 3.74 3.19
CA PHE A 17 4.28 3.58 4.41
C PHE A 17 3.39 3.13 5.58
N TYR A 18 2.21 3.73 5.74
CA TYR A 18 1.27 3.34 6.79
C TYR A 18 0.77 1.90 6.60
N ILE A 19 0.29 1.56 5.41
CA ILE A 19 -0.14 0.20 5.05
C ILE A 19 1.01 -0.78 5.30
N GLY A 20 2.24 -0.42 4.91
CA GLY A 20 3.42 -1.26 5.14
C GLY A 20 3.72 -1.51 6.63
N ILE A 21 3.45 -0.56 7.54
CA ILE A 21 3.57 -0.81 8.99
C ILE A 21 2.49 -1.80 9.43
N THR A 22 1.24 -1.58 9.03
CA THR A 22 0.12 -2.46 9.38
C THR A 22 0.37 -3.88 8.88
N ASP A 23 0.78 -4.05 7.63
CA ASP A 23 1.11 -5.36 7.04
C ASP A 23 2.24 -6.06 7.82
N MET A 24 3.28 -5.33 8.21
CA MET A 24 4.36 -5.90 9.03
C MET A 24 3.86 -6.39 10.40
N LEU A 25 2.97 -5.63 11.05
CA LEU A 25 2.38 -6.03 12.33
C LEU A 25 1.49 -7.27 12.17
N VAL A 26 0.68 -7.33 11.11
CA VAL A 26 -0.14 -8.51 10.82
C VAL A 26 0.75 -9.73 10.55
N MET A 27 1.83 -9.58 9.77
CA MET A 27 2.78 -10.65 9.48
C MET A 27 3.49 -11.22 10.71
N LEU A 28 3.77 -10.38 11.72
CA LEU A 28 4.31 -10.85 12.98
C LEU A 28 3.33 -11.79 13.70
N MET A 29 2.04 -11.48 13.66
CA MET A 29 1.00 -12.27 14.29
C MET A 29 0.64 -13.50 13.43
N ASN A 30 0.12 -13.30 12.21
CA ASN A 30 -0.42 -14.39 11.42
C ASN A 30 0.65 -15.28 10.78
N GLY A 31 1.91 -14.81 10.70
CA GLY A 31 3.04 -15.56 10.18
C GLY A 31 3.93 -16.10 11.29
N PHE A 32 4.66 -15.22 11.98
CA PHE A 32 5.69 -15.63 12.94
C PHE A 32 5.09 -16.27 14.21
N GLU A 33 4.13 -15.61 14.84
CA GLU A 33 3.47 -16.11 16.04
C GLU A 33 2.63 -17.36 15.76
N THR A 34 1.80 -17.36 14.70
CA THR A 34 1.08 -18.57 14.24
C THR A 34 2.05 -19.75 14.07
N GLY A 35 3.22 -19.52 13.44
CA GLY A 35 4.22 -20.56 13.26
C GLY A 35 4.76 -21.13 14.57
N LEU A 36 5.10 -20.27 15.53
CA LEU A 36 5.58 -20.68 16.86
C LEU A 36 4.51 -21.45 17.65
N LEU A 37 3.28 -20.93 17.67
CA LEU A 37 2.15 -21.60 18.32
C LEU A 37 1.87 -22.97 17.69
N SER A 38 2.02 -23.07 16.37
CA SER A 38 1.83 -24.32 15.63
C SER A 38 2.90 -25.37 15.93
N ILE A 39 4.18 -24.98 16.01
CA ILE A 39 5.28 -25.90 16.38
C ILE A 39 5.05 -26.49 17.77
N ASN A 40 4.53 -25.69 18.69
CA ASN A 40 4.22 -26.13 20.05
C ASN A 40 2.89 -26.91 20.16
N GLY A 41 2.11 -27.02 19.09
CA GLY A 41 0.75 -27.57 19.14
C GLY A 41 -0.16 -26.83 20.12
N ALA A 42 0.05 -25.52 20.27
CA ALA A 42 -0.61 -24.72 21.29
C ALA A 42 -2.13 -24.66 21.06
N VAL A 43 -2.87 -24.69 22.15
CA VAL A 43 -4.31 -24.40 22.18
C VAL A 43 -4.55 -23.16 23.03
N PHE A 44 -5.77 -22.63 23.04
CA PHE A 44 -6.11 -21.46 23.85
C PHE A 44 -5.63 -21.59 25.32
N CYS A 45 -5.82 -22.76 25.94
CA CYS A 45 -5.43 -23.01 27.33
C CYS A 45 -3.90 -23.03 27.56
N SER A 46 -3.08 -23.15 26.51
CA SER A 46 -1.62 -23.13 26.63
C SER A 46 -1.10 -21.72 26.92
N TYR A 47 -1.64 -20.72 26.21
CA TYR A 47 -1.23 -19.32 26.30
C TYR A 47 -2.44 -18.39 26.17
N PRO A 48 -3.37 -18.37 27.14
CA PRO A 48 -4.67 -17.71 26.99
C PRO A 48 -4.54 -16.21 26.77
N ASP A 49 -3.70 -15.52 27.54
CA ASP A 49 -3.52 -14.07 27.41
C ASP A 49 -2.91 -13.69 26.06
N LEU A 50 -1.90 -14.43 25.60
CA LEU A 50 -1.26 -14.21 24.31
C LEU A 50 -2.24 -14.45 23.17
N ILE A 51 -2.90 -15.62 23.13
CA ILE A 51 -3.82 -15.99 22.04
C ILE A 51 -5.02 -15.04 21.99
N TYR A 52 -5.57 -14.65 23.15
CA TYR A 52 -6.68 -13.71 23.21
C TYR A 52 -6.28 -12.32 22.67
N THR A 53 -5.15 -11.79 23.16
CA THR A 53 -4.68 -10.45 22.77
C THR A 53 -4.26 -10.40 21.30
N SER A 54 -3.51 -11.39 20.83
CA SER A 54 -3.10 -11.50 19.43
C SER A 54 -4.29 -11.67 18.50
N GLY A 55 -5.29 -12.46 18.89
CA GLY A 55 -6.54 -12.62 18.16
C GLY A 55 -7.30 -11.31 17.97
N SER A 56 -7.43 -10.51 19.05
CA SER A 56 -8.07 -9.20 19.02
C SER A 56 -7.29 -8.19 18.17
N VAL A 57 -5.97 -8.13 18.35
CA VAL A 57 -5.08 -7.23 17.60
C VAL A 57 -5.05 -7.60 16.12
N GLY A 58 -4.96 -8.89 15.79
CA GLY A 58 -4.98 -9.38 14.42
C GLY A 58 -6.26 -8.97 13.68
N LEU A 59 -7.40 -9.10 14.35
CA LEU A 59 -8.69 -8.68 13.81
C LEU A 59 -8.78 -7.15 13.62
N SER A 60 -8.30 -6.37 14.59
CA SER A 60 -8.23 -4.91 14.46
C SER A 60 -7.33 -4.51 13.28
N LEU A 61 -6.15 -5.10 13.16
CA LEU A 61 -5.23 -4.76 12.07
C LEU A 61 -5.80 -5.14 10.70
N TRP A 62 -6.53 -6.26 10.59
CA TRP A 62 -7.26 -6.65 9.39
C TRP A 62 -8.25 -5.55 8.95
N TYR A 63 -9.14 -5.12 9.86
CA TYR A 63 -10.12 -4.07 9.56
C TYR A 63 -9.47 -2.75 9.15
N ALA A 64 -8.36 -2.37 9.79
CA ALA A 64 -7.65 -1.14 9.47
C ALA A 64 -6.98 -1.21 8.09
N ALA A 65 -6.33 -2.33 7.78
CA ALA A 65 -5.64 -2.55 6.52
C ALA A 65 -6.62 -2.55 5.34
N GLU A 66 -7.70 -3.34 5.44
CA GLU A 66 -8.68 -3.49 4.36
C GLU A 66 -9.44 -2.19 4.09
N LEU A 67 -9.89 -1.48 5.14
CA LEU A 67 -10.59 -0.21 4.95
C LEU A 67 -9.68 0.85 4.34
N LEU A 68 -8.43 0.96 4.81
CA LEU A 68 -7.49 1.91 4.25
C LEU A 68 -7.15 1.57 2.79
N LEU A 69 -6.97 0.29 2.47
CA LEU A 69 -6.75 -0.17 1.10
C LEU A 69 -7.94 0.20 0.21
N ALA A 70 -9.18 -0.07 0.66
CA ALA A 70 -10.38 0.27 -0.08
C ALA A 70 -10.51 1.78 -0.33
N ILE A 71 -10.30 2.62 0.69
CA ILE A 71 -10.28 4.08 0.55
C ILE A 71 -9.21 4.51 -0.46
N ASN A 72 -8.00 3.95 -0.37
CA ASN A 72 -6.93 4.27 -1.29
C ASN A 72 -7.33 3.95 -2.74
N ARG A 73 -7.99 2.81 -2.99
CA ARG A 73 -8.46 2.43 -4.33
C ARG A 73 -9.61 3.28 -4.83
N CYS A 74 -10.58 3.60 -3.98
CA CYS A 74 -11.65 4.54 -4.33
C CYS A 74 -11.09 5.89 -4.78
N LEU A 75 -10.17 6.46 -3.99
CA LEU A 75 -9.62 7.79 -4.26
C LEU A 75 -8.72 7.81 -5.51
N GLU A 76 -7.82 6.84 -5.65
CA GLU A 76 -6.90 6.79 -6.80
C GLU A 76 -7.62 6.49 -8.13
N LEU A 77 -8.65 5.63 -8.12
CA LEU A 77 -9.29 5.15 -9.36
C LEU A 77 -10.54 5.96 -9.76
N LEU A 78 -11.38 6.35 -8.79
CA LEU A 78 -12.66 7.02 -9.08
C LEU A 78 -12.54 8.54 -9.05
N ALA A 79 -11.67 9.10 -8.20
CA ALA A 79 -11.61 10.54 -7.96
C ALA A 79 -10.17 11.06 -7.77
N PRO A 80 -9.28 10.94 -8.77
CA PRO A 80 -7.87 11.34 -8.62
C PRO A 80 -7.68 12.81 -8.28
N LYS A 81 -8.58 13.71 -8.71
CA LYS A 81 -8.57 15.13 -8.34
C LYS A 81 -8.87 15.32 -6.84
N LEU A 82 -9.83 14.58 -6.30
CA LEU A 82 -10.16 14.60 -4.88
C LEU A 82 -9.04 13.96 -4.05
N ALA A 83 -8.46 12.86 -4.54
CA ALA A 83 -7.29 12.23 -3.94
C ALA A 83 -6.19 13.28 -3.73
N HIS A 84 -5.80 14.03 -4.77
CA HIS A 84 -4.77 15.08 -4.65
C HIS A 84 -5.12 16.15 -3.59
N GLN A 85 -6.39 16.52 -3.43
CA GLN A 85 -6.82 17.49 -2.42
C GLN A 85 -6.79 16.94 -0.98
N ILE A 86 -7.27 15.70 -0.78
CA ILE A 86 -7.28 15.02 0.53
C ILE A 86 -5.85 14.69 0.97
N TYR A 87 -5.02 14.34 0.00
CA TYR A 87 -3.65 13.90 0.20
C TYR A 87 -2.65 15.04 0.40
N HIS A 88 -3.08 16.30 0.30
CA HIS A 88 -2.17 17.42 0.43
C HIS A 88 -1.76 17.69 1.90
N GLY A 89 -0.45 17.76 2.15
CA GLY A 89 0.12 18.12 3.45
C GLY A 89 -0.11 17.08 4.55
N ASN A 90 -0.48 17.52 5.76
CA ASN A 90 -0.71 16.64 6.92
C ASN A 90 -2.08 15.95 6.93
N ARG A 91 -2.97 16.27 5.97
CA ARG A 91 -4.33 15.69 5.88
C ARG A 91 -4.32 14.18 5.65
N THR A 92 -3.30 13.64 4.99
CA THR A 92 -3.13 12.19 4.80
C THR A 92 -3.00 11.44 6.12
N TRP A 93 -2.36 12.04 7.14
CA TRP A 93 -2.25 11.40 8.46
C TRP A 93 -3.59 11.32 9.18
N TRP A 94 -4.42 12.36 9.03
CA TRP A 94 -5.81 12.33 9.50
C TRP A 94 -6.63 11.24 8.80
N LEU A 95 -6.38 11.01 7.51
CA LEU A 95 -7.02 9.91 6.79
C LEU A 95 -6.62 8.54 7.38
N CYS A 96 -5.36 8.33 7.75
CA CYS A 96 -4.93 7.06 8.38
C CYS A 96 -5.54 6.83 9.76
N ILE A 97 -5.87 7.90 10.49
CA ILE A 97 -6.52 7.81 11.81
C ILE A 97 -7.92 7.21 11.66
N VAL A 98 -8.66 7.52 10.59
CA VAL A 98 -10.04 7.06 10.40
C VAL A 98 -10.14 5.52 10.38
N PRO A 99 -9.38 4.77 9.54
CA PRO A 99 -9.38 3.30 9.59
C PRO A 99 -8.90 2.72 10.91
N THR A 100 -7.98 3.40 11.60
CA THR A 100 -7.47 2.96 12.89
C THR A 100 -8.55 3.00 13.96
N VAL A 101 -9.27 4.13 14.05
CA VAL A 101 -10.38 4.30 14.99
C VAL A 101 -11.53 3.34 14.66
N TYR A 102 -11.86 3.19 13.37
CA TYR A 102 -12.84 2.22 12.90
C TYR A 102 -12.50 0.79 13.36
N ALA A 103 -11.25 0.37 13.14
CA ALA A 103 -10.78 -0.95 13.52
C ALA A 103 -10.83 -1.20 15.03
N ILE A 104 -10.38 -0.22 15.82
CA ILE A 104 -10.42 -0.32 17.28
C ILE A 104 -11.86 -0.49 17.76
N ILE A 105 -12.78 0.36 17.26
CA ILE A 105 -14.20 0.27 17.63
C ILE A 105 -14.74 -1.12 17.28
N LEU A 106 -14.56 -1.60 16.04
CA LEU A 106 -15.05 -2.92 15.65
C LEU A 106 -14.45 -4.05 16.50
N SER A 107 -13.15 -3.98 16.81
CA SER A 107 -12.47 -4.99 17.63
C SER A 107 -13.00 -5.06 19.06
N LEU A 108 -13.47 -3.94 19.63
CA LEU A 108 -14.09 -3.92 20.96
C LEU A 108 -15.48 -4.58 20.98
N TYR A 109 -16.20 -4.53 19.86
CA TYR A 109 -17.54 -5.12 19.72
C TYR A 109 -17.52 -6.51 19.09
N THR A 110 -16.35 -7.02 18.70
CA THR A 110 -16.21 -8.31 18.02
C THR A 110 -15.43 -9.29 18.89
N PRO A 111 -15.96 -10.49 19.15
CA PRO A 111 -15.18 -11.54 19.82
C PRO A 111 -13.87 -11.80 19.06
N PRO A 112 -12.74 -11.95 19.74
CA PRO A 112 -11.47 -12.21 19.08
C PRO A 112 -11.49 -13.59 18.42
N ILE A 113 -10.70 -13.72 17.35
CA ILE A 113 -10.36 -15.04 16.80
C ILE A 113 -9.35 -15.72 17.72
N LEU A 114 -9.47 -17.03 17.89
CA LEU A 114 -8.63 -17.81 18.80
C LEU A 114 -7.85 -18.86 18.01
N PHE A 115 -6.58 -19.01 18.37
CA PHE A 115 -5.70 -19.99 17.74
C PHE A 115 -6.04 -21.41 18.19
N SER A 116 -6.08 -22.32 17.21
CA SER A 116 -6.19 -23.76 17.43
C SER A 116 -5.05 -24.49 16.74
N GLY A 117 -4.17 -25.10 17.53
CA GLY A 117 -3.09 -25.94 17.04
C GLY A 117 -3.56 -27.19 16.29
N LEU A 118 -4.82 -27.59 16.44
CA LEU A 118 -5.40 -28.71 15.69
C LEU A 118 -5.38 -28.46 14.17
N TYR A 119 -5.59 -27.20 13.79
CA TYR A 119 -5.63 -26.77 12.39
C TYR A 119 -4.58 -25.72 12.05
N MET A 120 -3.70 -25.40 13.00
CA MET A 120 -2.64 -24.39 12.86
C MET A 120 -3.17 -23.03 12.36
N SER A 121 -4.35 -22.63 12.84
CA SER A 121 -5.06 -21.44 12.36
C SER A 121 -5.95 -20.79 13.42
N TRP A 122 -6.62 -19.70 13.05
CA TRP A 122 -7.39 -18.84 13.93
C TRP A 122 -8.89 -18.88 13.60
N PHE A 123 -9.73 -19.01 14.61
CA PHE A 123 -11.16 -19.25 14.44
C PHE A 123 -12.01 -18.43 15.40
N PHE A 124 -13.22 -18.07 14.98
CA PHE A 124 -14.21 -17.49 15.89
C PHE A 124 -14.82 -18.53 16.83
N ASN A 125 -14.94 -19.79 16.41
CA ASN A 125 -15.43 -20.87 17.25
C ASN A 125 -14.27 -21.43 18.13
N PRO A 126 -14.30 -21.24 19.46
CA PRO A 126 -13.28 -21.78 20.37
C PRO A 126 -13.23 -23.31 20.41
N TYR A 127 -14.33 -23.98 20.04
CA TYR A 127 -14.48 -25.44 20.09
C TYR A 127 -14.31 -26.11 18.71
N VAL A 128 -13.66 -25.42 17.77
CA VAL A 128 -13.41 -25.93 16.42
C VAL A 128 -12.78 -27.34 16.46
N GLY A 129 -13.32 -28.26 15.66
CA GLY A 129 -12.91 -29.67 15.63
C GLY A 129 -13.59 -30.58 16.68
N TYR A 130 -14.31 -30.01 17.65
CA TYR A 130 -15.06 -30.76 18.66
C TYR A 130 -16.57 -30.52 18.58
N VAL A 131 -16.98 -29.24 18.53
CA VAL A 131 -18.38 -28.84 18.47
C VAL A 131 -18.57 -27.88 17.31
N ASP A 132 -19.43 -28.26 16.37
CA ASP A 132 -19.82 -27.40 15.26
C ASP A 132 -20.76 -26.28 15.72
N ASP A 133 -20.56 -25.09 15.17
CA ASP A 133 -21.36 -23.91 15.50
C ASP A 133 -22.62 -23.79 14.61
N PHE A 134 -23.45 -24.84 14.53
CA PHE A 134 -24.68 -24.81 13.73
C PHE A 134 -25.67 -23.73 14.19
N GLY A 135 -25.64 -23.40 15.49
CA GLY A 135 -26.45 -22.34 16.09
C GLY A 135 -25.94 -20.93 15.78
N LYS A 136 -24.77 -20.79 15.12
CA LYS A 136 -24.11 -19.50 14.86
C LYS A 136 -23.90 -18.67 16.13
N ILE A 137 -23.60 -19.35 17.23
CA ILE A 137 -23.37 -18.76 18.55
C ILE A 137 -22.06 -17.97 18.55
N TYR A 138 -21.05 -18.47 17.82
CA TYR A 138 -19.72 -17.85 17.70
C TYR A 138 -19.53 -17.11 16.37
N HIS A 139 -20.54 -17.11 15.50
CA HIS A 139 -20.52 -16.31 14.28
C HIS A 139 -20.39 -14.83 14.62
N SER A 140 -19.51 -14.12 13.91
CA SER A 140 -19.33 -12.67 14.05
C SER A 140 -20.01 -11.90 12.91
N PRO A 141 -21.18 -11.27 13.14
CA PRO A 141 -21.86 -10.49 12.11
C PRO A 141 -21.04 -9.30 11.61
N MET A 142 -20.30 -8.64 12.51
CA MET A 142 -19.51 -7.45 12.16
C MET A 142 -18.36 -7.81 11.22
N HIS A 143 -17.69 -8.93 11.47
CA HIS A 143 -16.69 -9.49 10.56
C HIS A 143 -17.30 -9.81 9.19
N THR A 144 -18.41 -10.56 9.18
CA THR A 144 -19.06 -10.95 7.93
C THR A 144 -19.52 -9.75 7.10
N ILE A 145 -20.09 -8.72 7.73
CA ILE A 145 -20.50 -7.49 7.04
C ILE A 145 -19.29 -6.74 6.47
N HIS A 146 -18.22 -6.59 7.26
CA HIS A 146 -16.99 -5.94 6.81
C HIS A 146 -16.40 -6.66 5.58
N ASP A 147 -16.21 -7.97 5.68
CA ASP A 147 -15.60 -8.76 4.62
C ASP A 147 -16.47 -8.81 3.35
N MET A 148 -17.80 -8.85 3.49
CA MET A 148 -18.69 -8.73 2.33
C MET A 148 -18.55 -7.35 1.66
N PHE A 149 -18.46 -6.27 2.44
CA PHE A 149 -18.22 -4.94 1.90
C PHE A 149 -16.89 -4.86 1.15
N VAL A 150 -15.83 -5.46 1.68
CA VAL A 150 -14.52 -5.54 1.03
C VAL A 150 -14.61 -6.30 -0.29
N ILE A 151 -15.18 -7.51 -0.28
CA ILE A 151 -15.28 -8.36 -1.49
C ILE A 151 -16.10 -7.67 -2.57
N PHE A 152 -17.33 -7.25 -2.27
CA PHE A 152 -18.23 -6.67 -3.28
C PHE A 152 -17.83 -5.24 -3.65
N GLY A 153 -17.40 -4.43 -2.68
CA GLY A 153 -16.99 -3.05 -2.89
C GLY A 153 -15.74 -2.94 -3.76
N LEU A 154 -14.69 -3.70 -3.46
CA LEU A 154 -13.48 -3.72 -4.28
C LEU A 154 -13.74 -4.28 -5.68
N SER A 155 -14.54 -5.36 -5.78
CA SER A 155 -14.91 -5.94 -7.08
C SER A 155 -15.65 -4.92 -7.95
N ALA A 156 -16.60 -4.17 -7.38
CA ALA A 156 -17.30 -3.12 -8.10
C ALA A 156 -16.35 -2.03 -8.61
N ILE A 157 -15.41 -1.56 -7.77
CA ILE A 157 -14.40 -0.55 -8.15
C ILE A 157 -13.55 -1.04 -9.33
N TYR A 158 -13.14 -2.31 -9.34
CA TYR A 158 -12.31 -2.86 -10.40
C TYR A 158 -13.07 -3.08 -11.71
N ILE A 159 -14.34 -3.48 -11.63
CA ILE A 159 -15.21 -3.53 -12.81
C ILE A 159 -15.39 -2.13 -13.37
N THR A 160 -15.71 -1.13 -12.53
CA THR A 160 -15.83 0.27 -12.96
C THR A 160 -14.56 0.76 -13.64
N PHE A 161 -13.39 0.53 -13.02
CA PHE A 161 -12.11 0.94 -13.61
C PHE A 161 -11.81 0.24 -14.94
N SER A 162 -12.11 -1.06 -15.05
CA SER A 162 -11.94 -1.82 -16.30
C SER A 162 -12.83 -1.27 -17.41
N VAL A 163 -14.08 -0.93 -17.10
CA VAL A 163 -15.00 -0.30 -18.05
C VAL A 163 -14.51 1.09 -18.47
N LEU A 164 -14.05 1.93 -17.52
CA LEU A 164 -13.49 3.25 -17.81
C LEU A 164 -12.25 3.14 -18.73
N LEU A 165 -11.38 2.16 -18.51
CA LEU A 165 -10.25 1.88 -19.38
C LEU A 165 -10.68 1.51 -20.81
N ILE A 166 -11.69 0.63 -20.94
CA ILE A 166 -12.21 0.20 -22.24
C ILE A 166 -12.82 1.40 -22.99
N ILE A 167 -13.67 2.18 -22.33
CA ILE A 167 -14.29 3.38 -22.92
C ILE A 167 -13.22 4.37 -23.38
N GLN A 168 -12.22 4.67 -22.53
CA GLN A 168 -11.12 5.57 -22.90
C GLN A 168 -10.30 5.05 -24.08
N THR A 169 -10.14 3.72 -24.19
CA THR A 169 -9.42 3.10 -25.30
C THR A 169 -10.24 3.09 -26.60
N GLN A 170 -11.58 3.04 -26.50
CA GLN A 170 -12.49 3.01 -27.65
C GLN A 170 -12.90 4.40 -28.16
N SER A 171 -12.96 5.41 -27.30
CA SER A 171 -13.51 6.74 -27.63
C SER A 171 -12.54 7.72 -28.32
N TYR A 172 -11.25 7.42 -28.51
CA TYR A 172 -10.32 8.36 -29.17
C TYR A 172 -9.27 7.68 -30.07
N ASN A 173 -9.24 8.11 -31.34
CA ASN A 173 -8.25 7.79 -32.38
C ASN A 173 -6.82 7.61 -31.84
N ALA A 174 -6.18 6.47 -32.10
CA ALA A 174 -4.72 6.14 -32.17
C ALA A 174 -3.70 6.73 -31.14
N HIS A 175 -4.06 7.69 -30.29
CA HIS A 175 -3.16 8.52 -29.50
C HIS A 175 -3.32 8.33 -27.99
N TYR A 176 -4.39 7.68 -27.52
CA TYR A 176 -4.59 7.36 -26.10
C TYR A 176 -4.59 5.84 -25.88
N GLN A 177 -3.41 5.25 -25.95
CA GLN A 177 -3.17 3.90 -25.43
C GLN A 177 -2.88 4.01 -23.94
N ALA A 178 -3.64 3.29 -23.10
CA ALA A 178 -3.37 3.22 -21.66
C ALA A 178 -1.88 2.89 -21.43
N SER A 179 -1.18 3.76 -20.68
CA SER A 179 0.26 3.63 -20.52
C SER A 179 0.61 2.27 -19.88
N LEU A 180 1.79 1.74 -20.20
CA LEU A 180 2.29 0.52 -19.53
C LEU A 180 2.26 0.67 -18.00
N ALA A 181 2.52 1.86 -17.47
CA ALA A 181 2.46 2.13 -16.04
C ALA A 181 1.03 1.97 -15.47
N GLN A 182 0.01 2.42 -16.21
CA GLN A 182 -1.39 2.26 -15.81
C GLN A 182 -1.82 0.79 -15.82
N LYS A 183 -1.43 0.04 -16.86
CA LYS A 183 -1.70 -1.41 -16.96
C LYS A 183 -1.03 -2.20 -15.83
N LEU A 184 0.24 -1.89 -15.53
CA LEU A 184 0.98 -2.53 -14.45
C LEU A 184 0.42 -2.18 -13.07
N THR A 185 -0.01 -0.93 -12.86
CA THR A 185 -0.65 -0.53 -11.60
C THR A 185 -1.97 -1.28 -11.40
N PHE A 186 -2.79 -1.40 -12.45
CA PHE A 186 -4.01 -2.20 -12.40
C PHE A 186 -3.73 -3.66 -12.02
N LEU A 187 -2.75 -4.28 -12.67
CA LEU A 187 -2.35 -5.65 -12.36
C LEU A 187 -1.88 -5.80 -10.90
N GLN A 188 -1.12 -4.84 -10.37
CA GLN A 188 -0.73 -4.85 -8.95
C GLN A 188 -1.94 -4.91 -8.03
N VAL A 189 -2.95 -4.06 -8.28
CA VAL A 189 -4.14 -3.97 -7.45
C VAL A 189 -4.97 -5.25 -7.50
N VAL A 190 -5.17 -5.82 -8.69
CA VAL A 190 -5.93 -7.07 -8.88
C VAL A 190 -5.27 -8.22 -8.14
N LEU A 191 -3.94 -8.37 -8.26
CA LEU A 191 -3.21 -9.44 -7.60
C LEU A 191 -3.27 -9.33 -6.07
N ILE A 192 -3.10 -8.13 -5.50
CA ILE A 192 -3.20 -7.91 -4.05
C ILE A 192 -4.61 -8.26 -3.56
N SER A 193 -5.63 -7.75 -4.25
CA SER A 193 -7.03 -7.91 -3.82
C SER A 193 -7.56 -9.32 -3.98
N PHE A 194 -6.97 -10.12 -4.89
CA PHE A 194 -7.29 -11.53 -5.01
C PHE A 194 -7.02 -12.29 -3.70
N PHE A 195 -5.86 -12.05 -3.06
CA PHE A 195 -5.55 -12.69 -1.79
C PHE A 195 -6.44 -12.18 -0.64
N ASN A 196 -6.74 -10.88 -0.59
CA ASN A 196 -7.65 -10.33 0.40
C ASN A 196 -9.06 -10.91 0.28
N GLY A 197 -9.62 -10.92 -0.94
CA GLY A 197 -10.94 -11.48 -1.21
C GLY A 197 -11.01 -12.99 -0.96
N MET A 198 -9.93 -13.72 -1.28
CA MET A 198 -9.83 -15.16 -0.97
C MET A 198 -9.81 -15.40 0.55
N ALA A 199 -9.00 -14.66 1.31
CA ALA A 199 -8.96 -14.77 2.76
C ALA A 199 -10.34 -14.45 3.38
N ALA A 200 -10.91 -13.28 3.04
CA ALA A 200 -12.23 -12.85 3.51
C ALA A 200 -13.33 -13.87 3.19
N GLY A 201 -13.40 -14.33 1.94
CA GLY A 201 -14.40 -15.29 1.50
C GLY A 201 -14.29 -16.63 2.21
N ILE A 202 -13.07 -17.13 2.40
CA ILE A 202 -12.85 -18.38 3.14
C ILE A 202 -13.22 -18.18 4.62
N TYR A 203 -12.85 -17.08 5.28
CA TYR A 203 -13.21 -16.85 6.69
C TYR A 203 -14.72 -16.68 6.92
N ILE A 204 -15.46 -16.10 5.96
CA ILE A 204 -16.93 -16.12 5.98
C ILE A 204 -17.46 -17.55 5.85
N TYR A 205 -16.90 -18.32 4.92
CA TYR A 205 -17.30 -19.72 4.71
C TYR A 205 -17.05 -20.57 5.95
N MET A 206 -15.89 -20.42 6.60
CA MET A 206 -15.50 -21.13 7.83
C MET A 206 -16.50 -20.90 8.98
N GLN A 207 -17.18 -19.76 9.01
CA GLN A 207 -18.18 -19.44 10.04
C GLN A 207 -19.58 -19.97 9.72
N SER A 208 -19.83 -20.43 8.49
CA SER A 208 -21.18 -20.76 8.02
C SER A 208 -21.40 -22.25 7.78
N VAL A 209 -20.34 -23.01 7.50
CA VAL A 209 -20.41 -24.41 7.09
C VAL A 209 -19.29 -25.20 7.76
N ARG A 210 -19.49 -26.51 7.95
CA ARG A 210 -18.43 -27.43 8.37
C ARG A 210 -17.19 -27.27 7.49
N ILE A 211 -16.06 -27.15 8.16
CA ILE A 211 -14.82 -26.69 7.55
C ILE A 211 -14.01 -27.90 7.07
N SER A 212 -13.50 -27.83 5.83
CA SER A 212 -12.50 -28.77 5.31
C SER A 212 -11.09 -28.28 5.66
N ASP A 213 -10.22 -29.19 6.09
CA ASP A 213 -8.82 -28.89 6.44
C ASP A 213 -8.07 -28.17 5.30
N ALA A 214 -8.33 -28.57 4.05
CA ALA A 214 -7.73 -27.95 2.88
C ALA A 214 -8.13 -26.47 2.74
N LEU A 215 -9.38 -26.14 3.06
CA LEU A 215 -9.87 -24.76 3.04
C LEU A 215 -9.28 -23.94 4.19
N ILE A 216 -9.04 -24.55 5.35
CA ILE A 216 -8.37 -23.88 6.47
C ILE A 216 -6.96 -23.45 6.09
N ILE A 217 -6.20 -24.40 5.54
CA ILE A 217 -4.84 -24.16 5.08
C ILE A 217 -4.85 -23.07 4.01
N ALA A 218 -5.75 -23.16 3.02
CA ALA A 218 -5.89 -22.15 1.99
C ALA A 218 -6.21 -20.76 2.56
N GLY A 219 -7.13 -20.66 3.54
CA GLY A 219 -7.47 -19.40 4.20
C GLY A 219 -6.32 -18.82 5.00
N THR A 220 -5.56 -19.66 5.70
CA THR A 220 -4.38 -19.26 6.49
C THR A 220 -3.30 -18.67 5.58
N TYR A 221 -2.97 -19.37 4.49
CA TYR A 221 -2.01 -18.86 3.51
C TYR A 221 -2.55 -17.66 2.72
N ALA A 222 -3.85 -17.61 2.43
CA ALA A 222 -4.46 -16.44 1.80
C ALA A 222 -4.28 -15.18 2.67
N TRP A 223 -4.52 -15.31 3.97
CA TRP A 223 -4.33 -14.22 4.93
C TRP A 223 -2.86 -13.83 5.09
N LEU A 224 -1.95 -14.80 5.10
CA LEU A 224 -0.50 -14.54 5.09
C LEU A 224 -0.07 -13.81 3.80
N LEU A 225 -0.58 -14.23 2.64
CA LEU A 225 -0.23 -13.63 1.35
C LEU A 225 -0.85 -12.26 1.15
N ALA A 226 -2.06 -12.02 1.67
CA ALA A 226 -2.74 -10.71 1.65
C ALA A 226 -1.82 -9.57 2.11
N HIS A 227 -1.06 -9.78 3.19
CA HIS A 227 -0.13 -8.78 3.74
C HIS A 227 1.35 -9.00 3.35
N GLY A 228 1.73 -10.24 3.00
CA GLY A 228 3.13 -10.57 2.69
C GLY A 228 3.54 -10.30 1.24
N ILE A 229 2.61 -10.43 0.29
CA ILE A 229 2.89 -10.29 -1.15
C ILE A 229 2.95 -8.85 -1.68
N PRO A 230 2.25 -7.83 -1.13
CA PRO A 230 2.23 -6.48 -1.71
C PRO A 230 3.62 -5.87 -1.97
N PRO A 231 4.62 -5.96 -1.04
CA PRO A 231 5.96 -5.44 -1.31
C PRO A 231 6.65 -6.11 -2.51
N LEU A 232 6.45 -7.42 -2.69
CA LEU A 232 7.02 -8.18 -3.82
C LEU A 232 6.37 -7.75 -5.14
N ILE A 233 5.05 -7.58 -5.13
CA ILE A 233 4.27 -7.08 -6.28
C ILE A 233 4.74 -5.68 -6.67
N TYR A 234 4.92 -4.78 -5.70
CA TYR A 234 5.42 -3.43 -5.96
C TYR A 234 6.85 -3.44 -6.53
N LEU A 235 7.75 -4.28 -6.01
CA LEU A 235 9.11 -4.40 -6.56
C LEU A 235 9.13 -4.97 -7.99
N ALA A 236 8.25 -5.92 -8.30
CA ALA A 236 8.16 -6.52 -9.63
C ALA A 236 7.57 -5.56 -10.66
N LEU A 237 6.48 -4.88 -10.31
CA LEU A 237 5.62 -4.17 -11.26
C LEU A 237 5.74 -2.63 -11.21
N ASN A 238 6.36 -2.04 -10.19
CA ASN A 238 6.54 -0.59 -10.05
C ASN A 238 7.99 -0.16 -10.29
N LYS A 239 8.26 0.42 -11.46
CA LYS A 239 9.61 0.83 -11.89
C LYS A 239 10.25 1.83 -10.93
N THR A 240 9.48 2.77 -10.38
CA THR A 240 9.98 3.82 -9.49
C THR A 240 10.45 3.21 -8.18
N ILE A 241 9.58 2.43 -7.52
CA ILE A 241 9.90 1.74 -6.26
C ILE A 241 11.11 0.82 -6.43
N ARG A 242 11.19 0.06 -7.53
CA ARG A 242 12.33 -0.80 -7.83
C ARG A 242 13.63 -0.02 -7.99
N THR A 243 13.60 1.10 -8.70
CA THR A 243 14.80 1.94 -8.91
C THR A 243 15.30 2.50 -7.60
N ASP A 244 14.39 3.01 -6.76
CA ASP A 244 14.70 3.53 -5.44
C ASP A 244 15.27 2.43 -4.51
N PHE A 245 14.67 1.24 -4.54
CA PHE A 245 15.17 0.07 -3.80
C PHE A 245 16.59 -0.32 -4.22
N VAL A 246 16.87 -0.43 -5.53
CA VAL A 246 18.21 -0.77 -6.03
C VAL A 246 19.24 0.28 -5.62
N ARG A 247 18.88 1.57 -5.67
CA ARG A 247 19.74 2.66 -5.21
C ARG A 247 20.07 2.54 -3.73
N TYR A 248 19.07 2.27 -2.90
CA TYR A 248 19.23 2.05 -1.47
C TYR A 248 20.10 0.82 -1.19
N ALA A 249 19.83 -0.32 -1.84
CA ALA A 249 20.59 -1.55 -1.69
C ALA A 249 22.07 -1.35 -2.02
N LYS A 250 22.40 -0.61 -3.09
CA LYS A 250 23.78 -0.25 -3.43
C LYS A 250 24.47 0.56 -2.33
N ILE A 251 23.78 1.52 -1.71
CA ILE A 251 24.34 2.33 -0.61
C ILE A 251 24.62 1.46 0.62
N VAL A 252 23.69 0.57 0.98
CA VAL A 252 23.85 -0.35 2.12
C VAL A 252 24.99 -1.32 1.86
N LEU A 253 25.03 -1.96 0.68
CA LEU A 253 26.09 -2.88 0.30
C LEU A 253 27.46 -2.18 0.29
N TYR A 254 27.55 -0.96 -0.26
CA TYR A 254 28.78 -0.17 -0.23
C TYR A 254 29.26 0.13 1.20
N LYS A 255 28.34 0.51 2.10
CA LYS A 255 28.65 0.71 3.53
C LYS A 255 29.12 -0.59 4.20
N CYS A 256 28.48 -1.72 3.94
CA CYS A 256 28.87 -3.02 4.50
C CYS A 256 30.25 -3.46 3.99
N THR A 257 30.54 -3.30 2.69
CA THR A 257 31.85 -3.66 2.11
C THR A 257 32.99 -2.84 2.72
N ASN A 258 32.78 -1.53 2.91
CA ASN A 258 33.77 -0.66 3.54
C ASN A 258 33.94 -0.90 5.05
N HIS A 259 32.93 -1.46 5.72
CA HIS A 259 33.04 -1.88 7.12
C HIS A 259 33.76 -3.23 7.28
N CYS A 260 33.66 -4.13 6.29
CA CYS A 260 34.36 -5.43 6.31
C CYS A 260 35.83 -5.38 5.82
N HIS A 261 36.25 -4.35 5.06
CA HIS A 261 37.64 -4.15 4.66
C HIS A 261 38.10 -2.71 4.94
N PRO A 262 38.59 -2.40 6.16
CA PRO A 262 39.02 -1.03 6.51
C PRO A 262 40.29 -0.58 5.76
N GLN A 263 41.05 -1.48 5.13
CA GLN A 263 42.35 -1.17 4.50
C GLN A 263 42.29 -0.59 3.08
N GLN A 264 41.14 -0.59 2.38
CA GLN A 264 41.05 -0.02 1.02
C GLN A 264 40.49 1.41 0.97
N ALA A 265 39.98 1.94 2.08
CA ALA A 265 39.41 3.29 2.14
C ALA A 265 40.44 4.43 2.05
N GLN A 266 41.75 4.15 2.14
CA GLN A 266 42.80 5.18 2.06
C GLN A 266 43.27 5.50 0.64
N ILE A 267 43.02 4.64 -0.35
CA ILE A 267 43.59 4.83 -1.70
C ILE A 267 42.66 5.66 -2.63
N LEU A 268 41.35 5.76 -2.32
CA LEU A 268 40.40 6.55 -3.12
C LEU A 268 40.13 7.96 -2.58
N ASN A 269 40.95 8.46 -1.65
CA ASN A 269 40.88 9.85 -1.16
C ASN A 269 41.66 10.84 -2.06
N ILE A 270 42.13 10.40 -3.23
CA ILE A 270 42.72 11.28 -4.25
C ILE A 270 41.70 11.57 -5.36
N MET A 271 40.49 12.02 -4.99
CA MET A 271 39.71 12.91 -5.84
C MET A 271 39.10 13.98 -4.93
N PRO A 272 39.52 15.25 -5.06
CA PRO A 272 39.05 16.29 -4.17
C PRO A 272 37.55 16.53 -4.38
N MET A 273 36.85 16.59 -3.25
CA MET A 273 35.42 16.84 -3.08
C MET A 273 35.06 18.31 -3.39
N SER A 274 35.61 18.89 -4.46
CA SER A 274 35.33 20.25 -4.92
C SER A 274 34.46 20.29 -6.19
N SER A 275 34.16 19.16 -6.83
CA SER A 275 33.34 19.12 -8.05
C SER A 275 31.84 18.85 -7.84
N MET A 276 31.36 18.67 -6.59
CA MET A 276 29.93 18.43 -6.29
C MET A 276 29.21 19.58 -5.56
N ARG A 277 29.78 20.79 -5.58
CA ARG A 277 29.08 22.03 -5.19
C ARG A 277 29.10 23.03 -6.34
N GLY A 278 28.29 22.78 -7.36
CA GLY A 278 28.24 23.69 -8.50
C GLY A 278 27.38 23.22 -9.66
N VAL A 279 26.19 22.67 -9.41
CA VAL A 279 25.18 22.53 -10.48
C VAL A 279 23.80 22.87 -9.92
N GLN A 280 23.58 24.17 -9.72
CA GLN A 280 22.27 24.78 -9.73
C GLN A 280 22.21 25.65 -10.99
N LEU A 281 21.37 25.23 -11.94
CA LEU A 281 20.76 26.01 -13.04
C LEU A 281 21.60 27.10 -13.74
N ARG A 282 22.29 26.75 -14.84
CA ARG A 282 22.39 27.59 -16.06
C ARG A 282 23.18 26.93 -17.19
N GLY A 283 22.58 26.88 -18.38
CA GLY A 283 23.31 27.10 -19.65
C GLY A 283 23.38 25.95 -20.66
N GLN A 284 22.44 25.93 -21.60
CA GLN A 284 22.78 25.82 -23.02
C GLN A 284 21.94 26.84 -23.79
N ASN A 285 22.48 28.06 -23.88
CA ASN A 285 22.35 28.95 -25.02
C ASN A 285 23.70 29.66 -25.09
N ASN A 286 24.58 29.16 -25.95
CA ASN A 286 25.87 29.78 -26.24
C ASN A 286 25.63 31.04 -27.07
N ALA A 287 26.20 32.14 -26.59
CA ALA A 287 26.43 33.35 -27.35
C ALA A 287 27.67 33.16 -28.24
N ASN A 288 27.56 33.50 -29.52
CA ASN A 288 28.70 33.97 -30.29
C ASN A 288 28.75 35.50 -30.17
N PHE A 289 29.92 35.97 -29.75
CA PHE A 289 30.31 37.37 -29.62
C PHE A 289 30.88 37.83 -30.97
N VAL A 290 30.54 39.04 -31.43
CA VAL A 290 31.40 40.06 -32.08
C VAL A 290 30.49 41.20 -32.57
N GLY A 291 30.85 42.45 -32.26
CA GLY A 291 30.46 43.60 -33.09
C GLY A 291 29.79 44.77 -32.36
N THR A 292 30.63 45.66 -31.86
CA THR A 292 30.42 47.12 -31.73
C THR A 292 29.40 47.76 -32.70
N LEU A 293 28.52 48.64 -32.21
CA LEU A 293 28.43 50.05 -32.61
C LEU A 293 27.23 50.79 -31.96
N ASN A 294 27.52 52.05 -31.59
CA ASN A 294 26.64 53.14 -31.18
C ASN A 294 25.33 53.28 -31.98
N ALA A 295 24.24 53.71 -31.32
CA ALA A 295 23.67 55.07 -31.47
C ALA A 295 22.17 55.13 -31.10
N ASN A 296 21.88 56.02 -30.14
CA ASN A 296 20.80 57.01 -30.09
C ASN A 296 19.37 56.77 -30.62
N SER A 297 18.47 57.39 -29.84
CA SER A 297 17.17 58.00 -30.16
C SER A 297 15.93 57.09 -30.02
N ASN A 298 15.12 57.26 -28.97
CA ASN A 298 14.09 58.30 -28.77
C ASN A 298 12.87 58.07 -29.68
N THR A 299 11.72 57.64 -29.12
CA THR A 299 10.41 58.34 -29.18
C THR A 299 9.20 57.45 -28.82
N ARG A 300 8.44 57.95 -27.83
CA ARG A 300 6.97 58.14 -27.75
C ARG A 300 5.97 57.11 -28.31
N GLY A 301 4.92 56.91 -27.50
CA GLY A 301 3.51 56.94 -27.98
C GLY A 301 2.76 55.63 -27.78
N ASN A 302 2.09 55.39 -26.65
CA ASN A 302 0.74 55.84 -26.28
C ASN A 302 -0.41 54.94 -26.78
N SER A 303 -1.29 54.61 -25.82
CA SER A 303 -2.73 54.40 -25.92
C SER A 303 -3.33 52.99 -26.14
N ASN A 304 -4.05 52.58 -25.07
CA ASN A 304 -5.49 52.29 -25.01
C ASN A 304 -6.07 50.89 -25.30
N ARG A 305 -6.99 50.53 -24.38
CA ARG A 305 -8.20 49.66 -24.49
C ARG A 305 -7.90 48.16 -24.67
N THR A 306 -8.56 47.19 -24.04
CA THR A 306 -9.91 47.07 -23.45
C THR A 306 -9.95 45.74 -22.69
N ARG A 307 -10.67 45.68 -21.55
CA ARG A 307 -11.27 44.45 -20.97
C ARG A 307 -12.53 44.04 -21.80
N PRO A 308 -13.26 42.91 -21.57
CA PRO A 308 -13.08 41.78 -20.63
C PRO A 308 -13.48 40.36 -21.21
N ILE A 309 -13.57 39.37 -20.30
CA ILE A 309 -14.45 38.17 -20.26
C ILE A 309 -13.96 36.85 -20.92
N SER A 310 -13.91 35.79 -20.09
CA SER A 310 -14.69 34.53 -20.21
C SER A 310 -13.90 33.21 -20.20
N HIS A 311 -14.23 32.40 -19.17
CA HIS A 311 -14.46 30.95 -19.15
C HIS A 311 -13.45 29.92 -19.67
N ALA A 312 -13.15 28.97 -18.75
CA ALA A 312 -13.16 27.52 -18.88
C ALA A 312 -12.30 26.85 -19.98
N PHE A 313 -11.33 26.02 -19.57
CA PHE A 313 -11.42 24.55 -19.55
C PHE A 313 -10.33 23.97 -18.64
#